data_AF-A0A9R1C5B9-F1
#
_entry.id   AF-A0A9R1C5B9-F1
#
_cell.length_a   1.000
_cell.length_b   1.000
_cell.length_c   1.000
_cell.angle_alpha   90.00
_cell.angle_beta   90.00
_cell.angle_gamma   90.00
#
_symmetry.space_group_name_H-M   'P 1'
#
loop_
_entity.id
_entity.type
_entity.pdbx_description
1 polymer ?
#
loop_
_entity_poly.entity_id
_entity_poly.type
_entity_poly.pdbx_seq_one_letter_code
_entity_poly.pdbx_strand_id
1 'polypeptide(L)'
;MISADAARNIVGIIGNVISFGLFLSHAPTLRRICKAKDVEEHKPDPYLATVLTCMLWVFYGLPIVHPNSILVVTVNGIGLVVELVYLIIFFIYSTNNN
;
A
#
# COMPACT_ATOMS: atom_id res chain seq x y z
N MET A 1 -17.98 12.94 27.52
CA MET A 1 -18.34 12.29 26.24
C MET A 1 -17.27 12.63 25.23
N ILE A 2 -16.75 11.67 24.47
CA ILE A 2 -15.75 11.93 23.41
C ILE A 2 -16.47 12.57 22.22
N SER A 3 -15.91 13.61 21.61
CA SER A 3 -16.48 14.25 20.42
C SER A 3 -16.30 13.36 19.19
N ALA A 4 -17.20 13.50 18.20
CA ALA A 4 -17.11 12.71 16.96
C ALA A 4 -15.78 12.92 16.22
N ASP A 5 -15.24 14.14 16.24
CA ASP A 5 -13.94 14.46 15.62
C ASP A 5 -12.78 13.78 16.33
N ALA A 6 -12.81 13.73 17.67
CA ALA A 6 -11.81 13.02 18.44
C ALA A 6 -11.84 11.51 18.15
N ALA A 7 -13.04 10.92 18.09
CA ALA A 7 -13.21 9.51 17.73
C ALA A 7 -12.69 9.22 16.30
N ARG A 8 -13.02 10.07 15.32
CA ARG A 8 -12.54 9.95 13.93
C ARG A 8 -11.01 9.97 13.85
N ASN A 9 -10.36 10.88 14.58
CA ASN A 9 -8.90 10.98 14.57
C ASN A 9 -8.23 9.76 15.22
N ILE A 10 -8.76 9.29 16.36
CA ILE A 10 -8.23 8.10 17.04
C ILE A 10 -8.33 6.87 16.13
N VAL A 11 -9.51 6.63 15.54
CA VAL A 11 -9.72 5.51 14.62
C VAL A 11 -8.82 5.65 13.38
N GLY A 12 -8.67 6.87 12.85
CA GLY A 12 -7.80 7.14 11.71
C GLY A 12 -6.32 6.82 11.98
N ILE A 13 -5.82 7.19 13.16
CA ILE A 13 -4.44 6.90 13.58
C ILE A 13 -4.23 5.39 13.75
N ILE A 14 -5.15 4.71 14.45
CA ILE A 14 -5.08 3.25 14.65
C ILE A 14 -5.10 2.53 13.29
N GLY A 15 -6.02 2.95 12.40
CA GLY A 15 -6.11 2.41 11.04
C GLY A 15 -4.82 2.61 10.26
N ASN A 16 -4.21 3.80 10.33
CA ASN A 16 -2.91 4.07 9.69
C ASN A 16 -1.85 3.08 10.17
N VAL A 17 -1.67 2.91 11.49
CA VAL A 17 -0.67 2.00 12.07
C VAL A 17 -0.87 0.56 11.60
N ILE A 18 -2.11 0.07 11.59
CA ILE A 18 -2.43 -1.29 11.13
C ILE A 18 -2.12 -1.43 9.63
N SER A 19 -2.49 -0.43 8.82
CA SER A 19 -2.23 -0.45 7.37
C SER A 19 -0.74 -0.46 7.05
N PHE A 20 0.13 0.20 7.82
CA PHE A 20 1.58 0.06 7.66
C PHE A 20 2.03 -1.40 7.80
N GLY A 21 1.50 -2.12 8.81
CA GLY A 21 1.78 -3.54 8.99
C GLY A 21 1.28 -4.38 7.81
N LEU A 22 0.10 -4.06 7.29
CA LEU A 22 -0.47 -4.74 6.12
C LEU A 22 0.40 -4.55 4.87
N PHE A 23 0.85 -3.32 4.56
CA PHE A 23 1.71 -3.08 3.40
C PHE A 23 3.06 -3.79 3.52
N LEU A 24 3.65 -3.83 4.73
CA LEU A 24 4.89 -4.55 4.97
C LEU A 24 4.75 -6.07 4.97
N SER A 25 3.52 -6.61 5.01
CA SER A 25 3.29 -8.06 5.07
C SER A 25 3.80 -8.81 3.84
N HIS A 26 4.00 -8.14 2.70
CA HIS A 26 4.58 -8.75 1.49
C HIS A 26 6.12 -8.76 1.49
N ALA A 27 6.78 -8.13 2.46
CA ALA A 27 8.24 -8.11 2.55
C ALA A 27 8.90 -9.51 2.60
N PRO A 28 8.33 -10.53 3.29
CA PRO A 28 8.86 -11.90 3.24
C PRO A 28 8.80 -12.51 1.82
N THR A 29 7.72 -12.24 1.08
CA THR A 29 7.56 -12.70 -0.31
C THR A 29 8.63 -12.07 -1.21
N LEU A 30 8.84 -10.76 -1.09
CA LEU A 30 9.92 -10.11 -1.84
C LEU A 30 11.30 -10.64 -1.47
N ARG A 31 11.55 -10.89 -0.19
CA ARG A 31 12.83 -11.46 0.26
C ARG A 31 13.07 -12.82 -0.39
N ARG A 32 12.02 -13.63 -0.58
CA ARG A 32 12.09 -14.90 -1.32
C ARG A 32 12.43 -14.67 -2.78
N ILE A 33 11.73 -13.77 -3.47
CA ILE A 33 11.97 -13.42 -4.88
C ILE A 33 13.42 -12.95 -5.08
N CYS A 34 13.92 -12.02 -4.25
CA CYS A 34 15.29 -11.53 -4.34
C CYS A 34 16.34 -12.63 -4.08
N LYS A 35 16.05 -13.58 -3.18
CA LYS A 35 16.96 -14.70 -2.86
C LYS A 35 16.96 -15.76 -3.96
N ALA A 36 15.79 -16.11 -4.48
CA ALA A 36 15.63 -17.03 -5.60
C ALA A 36 16.14 -16.43 -6.93
N LYS A 37 16.17 -15.09 -7.01
CA LYS A 37 16.36 -14.31 -8.24
C LYS A 37 15.33 -14.65 -9.34
N ASP A 38 14.18 -15.14 -8.92
CA ASP A 38 13.08 -15.60 -9.74
C ASP A 38 11.77 -15.24 -9.01
N VAL A 39 10.75 -14.84 -9.75
CA VAL A 39 9.39 -14.63 -9.24
C VAL A 39 8.67 -15.95 -8.93
N GLU A 40 9.21 -17.09 -9.35
CA GLU A 40 8.62 -18.41 -9.19
C GLU A 40 7.17 -18.43 -9.71
N GLU A 41 6.21 -18.95 -8.94
CA GLU A 41 4.78 -18.95 -9.27
C GLU A 41 4.02 -17.71 -8.78
N HIS A 42 4.71 -16.71 -8.23
CA HIS A 42 4.05 -15.50 -7.71
C HIS A 42 3.52 -14.66 -8.86
N LYS A 43 2.33 -14.07 -8.68
CA LYS A 43 1.69 -13.20 -9.66
C LYS A 43 1.75 -11.72 -9.25
N PRO A 44 1.83 -10.79 -10.20
CA PRO A 44 1.84 -9.35 -9.92
C PRO A 44 0.44 -8.80 -9.60
N ASP A 45 -0.62 -9.54 -9.94
CA ASP A 45 -2.04 -9.15 -9.87
C ASP A 45 -2.44 -8.46 -8.54
N PRO A 46 -2.15 -9.02 -7.34
CA PRO A 46 -2.55 -8.37 -6.09
C PRO A 46 -1.86 -7.01 -5.91
N TYR A 47 -0.56 -6.90 -6.22
CA TYR A 47 0.18 -5.65 -6.09
C TYR A 47 -0.35 -4.57 -7.06
N LEU A 48 -0.69 -4.95 -8.29
CA LEU A 48 -1.34 -4.06 -9.26
C LEU A 48 -2.71 -3.56 -8.78
N ALA A 49 -3.54 -4.47 -8.26
CA ALA A 49 -4.84 -4.11 -7.71
C ALA A 49 -4.72 -3.17 -6.50
N THR A 50 -3.74 -3.38 -5.63
CA THR A 50 -3.47 -2.50 -4.48
C THR A 50 -2.97 -1.14 -4.93
N VAL A 51 -2.06 -1.06 -5.91
CA VAL A 51 -1.61 0.22 -6.50
C VAL A 51 -2.79 1.03 -7.03
N LEU A 52 -3.66 0.42 -7.84
CA LEU A 52 -4.86 1.07 -8.36
C LEU A 52 -5.78 1.55 -7.24
N THR A 53 -6.01 0.70 -6.24
CA THR A 53 -6.84 1.02 -5.07
C THR A 53 -6.26 2.21 -4.29
N CYS A 54 -4.95 2.21 -4.01
CA CYS A 54 -4.28 3.30 -3.31
C CYS A 54 -4.34 4.61 -4.11
N MET A 55 -4.17 4.56 -5.44
CA MET A 55 -4.32 5.76 -6.28
C MET A 55 -5.73 6.34 -6.19
N LEU A 56 -6.77 5.49 -6.22
CA LEU A 56 -8.16 5.94 -6.07
C LEU A 56 -8.41 6.56 -4.69
N TRP A 57 -7.88 5.98 -3.61
CA TRP A 57 -8.04 6.52 -2.26
C TRP A 57 -7.24 7.81 -2.03
N VAL A 58 -6.05 7.93 -2.62
CA VAL A 58 -5.29 9.19 -2.60
C VAL A 58 -6.09 10.27 -3.31
N PHE A 59 -6.62 9.98 -4.50
CA PHE A 59 -7.46 10.93 -5.25
C PHE A 59 -8.70 11.34 -4.45
N TYR A 60 -9.41 10.37 -3.87
CA TYR A 60 -10.58 10.62 -3.02
C TYR A 60 -10.26 11.48 -1.80
N GLY A 61 -9.12 11.25 -1.15
CA GLY A 61 -8.74 11.97 0.07
C GLY A 61 -8.24 13.41 -0.16
N LEU A 62 -8.04 13.84 -1.42
CA LEU A 62 -7.63 15.20 -1.73
C LEU A 62 -8.66 16.22 -1.20
N PRO A 63 -8.24 17.37 -0.64
CA PRO A 63 -9.16 18.36 -0.08
C PRO A 63 -10.21 18.89 -1.07
N ILE A 64 -9.92 18.83 -2.37
CA ILE A 64 -10.81 19.24 -3.46
C ILE A 64 -11.97 18.25 -3.63
N VAL A 65 -11.75 16.96 -3.33
CA VAL A 65 -12.74 15.89 -3.48
C VAL A 65 -13.45 15.60 -2.16
N HIS A 66 -12.69 15.39 -1.08
CA HIS A 66 -13.23 15.14 0.24
C HIS A 66 -12.46 15.88 1.33
N PRO A 67 -13.01 16.98 1.88
CA PRO A 67 -12.39 17.72 2.97
C PRO A 67 -12.11 16.86 4.21
N ASN A 68 -11.07 17.23 4.97
CA ASN A 68 -10.70 16.60 6.25
C ASN A 68 -10.36 15.10 6.17
N SER A 69 -9.89 14.61 5.03
CA SER A 69 -9.50 13.20 4.80
C SER A 69 -7.99 12.97 4.67
N ILE A 70 -7.18 13.85 5.28
CA ILE A 70 -5.71 13.80 5.16
C ILE A 70 -5.12 12.46 5.63
N LEU A 71 -5.67 11.86 6.69
CA LEU A 71 -5.22 10.55 7.20
C LEU A 71 -5.44 9.40 6.19
N VAL A 72 -6.39 9.54 5.26
CA VAL A 72 -6.62 8.57 4.18
C VAL A 72 -5.59 8.76 3.06
N VAL A 73 -5.25 10.01 2.75
CA VAL A 73 -4.20 10.34 1.77
C VAL A 73 -2.84 9.83 2.25
N THR A 74 -2.49 10.05 3.51
CA THR A 74 -1.18 9.65 4.05
C THR A 74 -0.97 8.15 3.98
N VAL A 75 -1.95 7.36 4.44
CA VAL A 75 -1.82 5.90 4.48
C VAL A 75 -1.78 5.30 3.08
N ASN A 76 -2.63 5.75 2.17
CA ASN A 76 -2.67 5.23 0.81
C ASN A 76 -1.51 5.74 -0.04
N GLY A 77 -0.99 6.95 0.22
CA GLY A 77 0.22 7.45 -0.42
C GLY A 77 1.45 6.61 -0.07
N ILE A 78 1.58 6.22 1.20
CA ILE A 78 2.67 5.33 1.63
C ILE A 78 2.47 3.94 1.04
N GLY A 79 1.25 3.39 1.10
CA GLY A 79 0.92 2.13 0.45
C GLY A 79 1.28 2.12 -1.02
N LEU A 80 0.93 3.18 -1.75
CA LEU A 80 1.27 3.34 -3.16
C LEU A 80 2.79 3.26 -3.40
N VAL A 81 3.60 3.96 -2.60
CA VAL A 81 5.06 3.93 -2.73
C VAL A 81 5.60 2.52 -2.45
N VAL A 82 5.13 1.86 -1.39
CA VAL A 82 5.57 0.51 -1.02
C VAL A 82 5.22 -0.50 -2.11
N GLU A 83 3.98 -0.49 -2.60
CA GLU A 83 3.52 -1.42 -3.62
C GLU A 83 4.18 -1.18 -5.00
N LEU A 84 4.51 0.07 -5.33
CA LEU A 84 5.31 0.38 -6.52
C LEU A 84 6.73 -0.19 -6.41
N VAL A 85 7.37 -0.10 -5.24
CA VAL A 85 8.67 -0.76 -5.00
C VAL A 85 8.55 -2.27 -5.19
N TYR A 86 7.44 -2.86 -4.74
CA TYR A 86 7.21 -4.30 -4.86
C TYR A 86 7.06 -4.73 -6.32
N LEU A 87 6.28 -3.98 -7.10
CA LEU A 87 6.15 -4.21 -8.54
C LEU A 87 7.48 -4.03 -9.28
N ILE A 88 8.28 -3.02 -8.96
CA ILE A 88 9.59 -2.81 -9.57
C ILE A 88 10.49 -4.03 -9.34
N ILE A 89 10.59 -4.50 -8.10
CA ILE A 89 11.37 -5.69 -7.76
C ILE A 89 10.84 -6.91 -8.50
N PHE A 90 9.53 -7.12 -8.51
CA PHE A 90 8.88 -8.22 -9.20
C PHE A 90 9.23 -8.22 -10.71
N PHE A 91 9.12 -7.07 -11.39
CA PHE A 91 9.43 -6.97 -12.81
C PHE A 91 10.91 -7.22 -13.12
N ILE A 92 11.84 -6.75 -12.27
CA ILE A 92 13.28 -7.01 -12.44
C ILE A 92 13.56 -8.52 -12.43
N TYR A 93 12.97 -9.27 -11.50
CA TYR A 93 13.22 -10.70 -11.39
C TYR A 93 12.37 -11.55 -12.34
N SER A 94 11.24 -11.04 -12.83
CA SER A 94 10.43 -11.72 -13.85
C SER A 94 11.13 -11.78 -15.22
N THR A 95 11.98 -10.80 -15.54
CA THR A 95 12.71 -10.74 -16.83
C THR A 95 13.93 -11.66 -16.90
N ASN A 96 14.45 -12.14 -15.77
CA ASN A 96 15.61 -13.04 -15.74
C ASN A 96 15.28 -14.49 -16.16
N ASN A 97 14.01 -14.81 -16.42
CA ASN A 97 13.55 -16.14 -16.83
C ASN A 97 13.49 -16.34 -18.36
N ASN A 98 14.25 -15.54 -19.14
CA ASN A 98 14.38 -15.72 -20.59
C ASN A 98 15.45 -16.75 -20.93
#